data_AF-A0A0F9N124-F1
#
_entry.id   AF-A0A0F9N124-F1
#
_cell.length_a   1.000
_cell.length_b   1.000
_cell.length_c   1.000
_cell.angle_alpha   90.00
_cell.angle_beta   90.00
_cell.angle_gamma   90.00
#
_symmetry.space_group_name_H-M   'P 1'
#
loop_
_entity.id
_entity.type
_entity.pdbx_description
1 polymer ?
#
loop_
_entity_poly.entity_id
_entity_poly.type
_entity_poly.pdbx_seq_one_letter_code
_entity_poly.pdbx_strand_id
1 'polypeptide(L)'
;MLQFYLPPLLVVFVPAFTLGFLHTAIPCEDKVIFFFWSLGISKTPFKSILILVLYGLGLISSNLVIAFITVSFSFIPQIFIPGFNPDRFAINFFGAIVSIFASILLLLFIMRRKYMPHSKYREGLVELNWEKKKTPYLFGILAGFAPCIFELIIYSQCLTYSLSGFFVDGIFLVFYFSLGTFVGLFPLALAKHGTSQMLKAKEPKTNRILLSMIFIIIAFNAVVMILSFLHIPVFPEITL
;
A
#
# COMPACT_ATOMS: atom_id res chain seq x y z
N MET A 1 25.22 7.46 26.49
CA MET A 1 24.01 8.26 26.82
C MET A 1 22.87 7.78 25.93
N LEU A 2 21.90 7.06 26.49
CA LEU A 2 20.64 6.74 25.80
C LEU A 2 19.80 8.04 25.75
N GLN A 3 20.04 8.88 24.75
CA GLN A 3 19.06 9.90 24.41
C GLN A 3 17.84 9.18 23.84
N PHE A 4 16.75 9.20 24.61
CA PHE A 4 15.46 8.68 24.20
C PHE A 4 15.07 9.27 22.83
N TYR A 5 15.17 8.44 21.79
CA TYR A 5 14.75 8.67 20.40
C TYR A 5 13.21 8.73 20.26
N LEU A 6 12.52 9.30 21.25
CA LEU A 6 11.07 9.44 21.28
C LEU A 6 10.50 10.46 20.27
N PRO A 7 11.18 11.58 19.89
CA PRO A 7 10.60 12.54 18.96
C PRO A 7 10.34 12.02 17.54
N PRO A 8 11.20 11.20 16.89
CA PRO A 8 10.89 10.66 15.56
C PRO A 8 9.73 9.67 15.58
N LEU A 9 9.50 8.95 16.69
CA LEU A 9 8.44 7.95 16.77
C LEU A 9 7.04 8.55 16.56
N LEU A 10 6.78 9.70 17.18
CA LEU A 10 5.47 10.34 17.14
C LEU A 10 5.29 11.22 15.90
N VAL A 11 6.36 11.86 15.44
CA VAL A 11 6.30 12.80 14.29
C VAL A 11 6.36 12.06 12.95
N VAL A 12 7.01 10.89 12.89
CA VAL A 12 7.21 10.15 11.63
C VAL A 12 6.31 8.93 11.56
N PHE A 13 6.25 8.12 12.62
CA PHE A 13 5.54 6.84 12.56
C PHE A 13 4.04 6.96 12.81
N VAL A 14 3.55 7.95 13.56
CA VAL A 14 2.09 8.18 13.69
C VAL A 14 1.47 8.63 12.37
N PRO A 15 2.06 9.57 11.60
CA PRO A 15 1.56 9.87 10.26
C PRO A 15 1.62 8.67 9.32
N ALA A 16 2.71 7.86 9.35
CA ALA A 16 2.80 6.65 8.54
C ALA A 16 1.70 5.63 8.88
N PHE A 17 1.47 5.39 10.18
CA PHE A 17 0.38 4.54 10.65
C PHE A 17 -1.00 5.08 10.26
N THR A 18 -1.22 6.38 10.45
CA THR A 18 -2.49 7.04 10.10
C THR A 18 -2.75 6.99 8.60
N LEU A 19 -1.72 7.20 7.79
CA LEU A 19 -1.79 7.07 6.34
C LEU A 19 -2.12 5.63 5.95
N GLY A 20 -1.50 4.63 6.59
CA GLY A 20 -1.83 3.22 6.41
C GLY A 20 -3.29 2.91 6.76
N PHE A 21 -3.79 3.46 7.87
CA PHE A 21 -5.18 3.31 8.27
C PHE A 21 -6.13 3.93 7.24
N LEU A 22 -5.91 5.20 6.86
CA LEU A 22 -6.71 5.90 5.85
C LEU A 22 -6.64 5.21 4.49
N HIS A 23 -5.50 4.63 4.16
CA HIS A 23 -5.31 3.87 2.94
C HIS A 23 -6.24 2.65 2.85
N THR A 24 -6.67 2.06 3.97
CA THR A 24 -7.69 1.00 3.95
C THR A 24 -9.09 1.49 3.61
N ALA A 25 -9.40 2.75 3.91
CA ALA A 25 -10.69 3.37 3.59
C ALA A 25 -10.80 3.73 2.11
N ILE A 26 -9.66 3.94 1.44
CA ILE A 26 -9.60 4.21 0.01
C ILE A 26 -9.60 2.88 -0.74
N PRO A 27 -10.55 2.64 -1.67
CA PRO A 27 -10.65 1.37 -2.37
C PRO A 27 -9.53 1.18 -3.40
N CYS A 28 -8.32 0.85 -2.95
CA CYS A 28 -7.27 0.34 -3.83
C CYS A 28 -7.63 -1.09 -4.25
N GLU A 29 -7.42 -1.39 -5.53
CA GLU A 29 -8.04 -2.48 -6.29
C GLU A 29 -7.99 -3.85 -5.60
N ASP A 30 -6.88 -4.18 -4.93
CA ASP A 30 -6.64 -5.54 -4.43
C ASP A 30 -7.13 -5.79 -2.99
N LYS A 31 -7.21 -4.76 -2.14
CA LYS A 31 -7.55 -4.94 -0.70
C LYS A 31 -9.06 -5.04 -0.47
N VAL A 32 -9.84 -4.36 -1.31
CA VAL A 32 -11.30 -4.29 -1.19
C VAL A 32 -12.00 -5.49 -1.81
N ILE A 33 -11.52 -5.98 -2.96
CA ILE A 33 -12.05 -7.20 -3.60
C ILE A 33 -11.91 -8.40 -2.66
N PHE A 34 -10.80 -8.48 -1.92
CA PHE A 34 -10.56 -9.55 -0.97
C PHE A 34 -11.39 -9.45 0.31
N PHE A 35 -11.59 -8.22 0.82
CA PHE A 35 -12.53 -7.94 1.90
C PHE A 35 -13.97 -8.37 1.56
N PHE A 36 -14.34 -8.15 0.31
CA PHE A 36 -15.63 -8.57 -0.20
C PHE A 36 -15.79 -10.09 -0.30
N TRP A 37 -14.69 -10.84 -0.24
CA TRP A 37 -14.69 -12.28 -0.45
C TRP A 37 -14.45 -13.09 0.82
N SER A 38 -13.45 -12.73 1.63
CA SER A 38 -13.09 -13.49 2.83
C SER A 38 -14.25 -13.62 3.84
N LEU A 39 -15.06 -12.57 3.99
CA LEU A 39 -16.25 -12.56 4.85
C LEU A 39 -17.47 -13.28 4.27
N GLY A 40 -17.46 -13.62 2.97
CA GLY A 40 -18.50 -14.44 2.33
C GLY A 40 -18.10 -15.91 2.15
N ILE A 41 -16.80 -16.21 2.25
CA ILE A 41 -16.24 -17.56 2.08
C ILE A 41 -16.26 -18.36 3.39
N SER A 42 -16.03 -17.69 4.53
CA SER A 42 -15.96 -18.36 5.81
C SER A 42 -17.34 -18.51 6.46
N LYS A 43 -17.67 -19.76 6.83
CA LYS A 43 -18.94 -20.10 7.52
C LYS A 43 -18.99 -19.63 8.98
N THR A 44 -17.87 -19.24 9.59
CA THR A 44 -17.82 -18.85 11.01
C THR A 44 -17.04 -17.54 11.23
N PRO A 45 -17.42 -16.71 12.22
CA PRO A 45 -16.77 -15.42 12.48
C PRO A 45 -15.29 -15.58 12.85
N PHE A 46 -14.96 -16.59 13.67
CA PHE A 46 -13.59 -16.88 14.08
C PHE A 46 -12.67 -17.22 12.91
N LYS A 47 -13.13 -18.06 11.97
CA LYS A 47 -12.37 -18.39 10.76
C LYS A 47 -12.16 -17.17 9.87
N SER A 48 -13.14 -16.26 9.80
CA SER A 48 -13.02 -15.02 9.03
C SER A 48 -11.95 -14.09 9.59
N ILE A 49 -11.90 -13.94 10.92
CA ILE A 49 -10.85 -13.19 11.61
C ILE A 49 -9.48 -13.84 11.36
N LEU A 50 -9.38 -15.16 11.44
CA LEU A 50 -8.12 -15.87 11.17
C LEU A 50 -7.62 -15.65 9.73
N ILE A 51 -8.52 -15.73 8.75
CA ILE A 51 -8.22 -15.44 7.34
C ILE A 51 -7.72 -13.99 7.20
N LEU A 52 -8.39 -13.04 7.84
CA LEU A 52 -8.01 -11.63 7.81
C LEU A 52 -6.62 -11.40 8.42
N VAL A 53 -6.33 -12.03 9.57
CA VAL A 53 -5.03 -11.96 10.23
C VAL A 53 -3.94 -12.53 9.33
N LEU A 54 -4.14 -13.72 8.77
CA LEU A 54 -3.14 -14.37 7.90
C LEU A 54 -2.89 -13.56 6.61
N TYR A 55 -3.95 -13.03 6.00
CA TYR A 55 -3.86 -12.15 4.85
C TYR A 55 -3.10 -10.86 5.18
N GLY A 56 -3.45 -10.21 6.30
CA GLY A 56 -2.78 -9.01 6.78
C GLY A 56 -1.30 -9.21 7.08
N LEU A 57 -0.94 -10.34 7.69
CA LEU A 57 0.47 -10.72 7.89
C LEU A 57 1.20 -10.94 6.55
N GLY A 58 0.53 -11.54 5.56
CA GLY A 58 1.05 -11.66 4.21
C GLY A 58 1.36 -10.29 3.59
N LEU A 59 0.42 -9.33 3.69
CA LEU A 59 0.61 -7.95 3.22
C LEU A 59 1.77 -7.23 3.92
N ILE A 60 1.87 -7.35 5.25
CA ILE A 60 2.99 -6.77 5.99
C ILE A 60 4.32 -7.40 5.51
N SER A 61 4.35 -8.72 5.31
CA SER A 61 5.56 -9.41 4.89
C SER A 61 6.04 -8.97 3.50
N SER A 62 5.14 -8.83 2.51
CA SER A 62 5.52 -8.32 1.17
C SER A 62 6.03 -6.90 1.23
N ASN A 63 5.37 -6.03 2.00
CA ASN A 63 5.77 -4.62 2.11
C ASN A 63 7.14 -4.48 2.78
N LEU A 64 7.42 -5.30 3.80
CA LEU A 64 8.74 -5.36 4.43
C LEU A 64 9.81 -5.91 3.49
N VAL A 65 9.50 -6.93 2.67
CA VAL A 65 10.43 -7.44 1.66
C VAL A 65 10.79 -6.33 0.67
N ILE A 66 9.82 -5.56 0.18
CA ILE A 66 10.05 -4.41 -0.70
C ILE A 66 10.90 -3.35 0.00
N ALA A 67 10.63 -3.05 1.28
CA ALA A 67 11.43 -2.11 2.06
C ALA A 67 12.88 -2.56 2.20
N PHE A 68 13.11 -3.83 2.55
CA PHE A 68 14.45 -4.41 2.67
C PHE A 68 15.23 -4.36 1.36
N ILE A 69 14.56 -4.69 0.24
CA ILE A 69 15.16 -4.57 -1.09
C ILE A 69 15.53 -3.12 -1.38
N THR A 70 14.62 -2.19 -1.14
CA THR A 70 14.83 -0.74 -1.36
C THR A 70 16.01 -0.21 -0.55
N VAL A 71 16.10 -0.58 0.73
CA VAL A 71 17.20 -0.25 1.63
C VAL A 71 18.51 -0.91 1.20
N SER A 72 18.45 -2.13 0.66
CA SER A 72 19.64 -2.81 0.14
C SER A 72 20.17 -2.13 -1.13
N PHE A 73 19.28 -1.65 -2.00
CA PHE A 73 19.65 -0.91 -3.21
C PHE A 73 20.26 0.47 -2.91
N SER A 74 19.84 1.16 -1.85
CA SER A 74 20.41 2.46 -1.48
C SER A 74 21.85 2.38 -0.97
N PHE A 75 22.32 1.21 -0.50
CA PHE A 75 23.73 1.01 -0.16
C PHE A 75 24.66 1.10 -1.38
N ILE A 76 24.17 0.70 -2.58
CA ILE A 76 25.00 0.68 -3.79
C ILE A 76 25.54 2.09 -4.11
N PRO A 77 24.70 3.13 -4.28
CA PRO A 77 25.19 4.50 -4.48
C PRO A 77 26.15 4.99 -3.39
N GLN A 78 25.90 4.66 -2.12
CA GLN A 78 26.73 5.12 -1.01
C GLN A 78 28.13 4.49 -1.01
N ILE A 79 28.27 3.25 -1.48
CA ILE A 79 29.56 2.56 -1.61
C ILE A 79 30.36 3.11 -2.79
N PHE A 80 29.71 3.37 -3.93
CA PHE A 80 30.39 3.82 -5.15
C PHE A 80 30.63 5.34 -5.20
N ILE A 81 29.78 6.14 -4.55
CA ILE A 81 29.87 7.61 -4.53
C ILE A 81 29.67 8.09 -3.08
N PRO A 82 30.76 8.19 -2.29
CA PRO A 82 30.67 8.67 -0.92
C PRO A 82 30.14 10.11 -0.89
N GLY A 83 29.04 10.32 -0.17
CA GLY A 83 28.36 11.63 -0.06
C GLY A 83 27.25 11.88 -1.09
N PHE A 84 26.84 10.88 -1.87
CA PHE A 84 25.68 10.99 -2.74
C PHE A 84 24.39 11.14 -1.92
N ASN A 85 23.96 12.38 -1.72
CA ASN A 85 22.64 12.73 -1.22
C ASN A 85 21.80 13.24 -2.41
N PRO A 86 20.98 12.38 -3.03
CA PRO A 86 20.13 12.82 -4.12
C PRO A 86 19.16 13.86 -3.60
N ASP A 87 18.98 14.91 -4.39
CA ASP A 87 18.07 16.00 -4.05
C ASP A 87 16.65 15.45 -3.84
N ARG A 88 16.01 15.87 -2.75
CA ARG A 88 14.64 15.48 -2.37
C ARG A 88 13.64 15.74 -3.49
N PHE A 89 13.85 16.82 -4.24
CA PHE A 89 13.02 17.18 -5.38
C PHE A 89 13.18 16.17 -6.52
N ALA A 90 14.40 15.67 -6.75
CA ALA A 90 14.65 14.61 -7.74
C ALA A 90 13.97 13.30 -7.32
N ILE A 91 14.05 12.90 -6.04
CA ILE A 91 13.39 11.68 -5.55
C ILE A 91 11.87 11.78 -5.74
N ASN A 92 11.25 12.89 -5.32
CA ASN A 92 9.81 13.10 -5.48
C ASN A 92 9.39 13.15 -6.95
N PHE A 93 10.19 13.78 -7.80
CA PHE A 93 9.93 13.87 -9.24
C PHE A 93 9.97 12.49 -9.91
N PHE A 94 11.03 11.70 -9.68
CA PHE A 94 11.14 10.36 -10.25
C PHE A 94 10.10 9.41 -9.65
N GLY A 95 9.81 9.52 -8.35
CA GLY A 95 8.74 8.76 -7.70
C GLY A 95 7.37 9.05 -8.31
N ALA A 96 7.04 10.32 -8.53
CA ALA A 96 5.80 10.74 -9.19
C ALA A 96 5.72 10.24 -10.64
N ILE A 97 6.82 10.29 -11.41
CA ILE A 97 6.87 9.76 -12.78
C ILE A 97 6.59 8.25 -12.81
N VAL A 98 7.29 7.47 -11.98
CA VAL A 98 7.10 6.01 -11.91
C VAL A 98 5.66 5.68 -11.51
N SER A 99 5.10 6.44 -10.57
CA SER A 99 3.72 6.29 -10.13
C SER A 99 2.69 6.61 -11.22
N ILE A 100 2.89 7.70 -11.98
CA ILE A 100 2.05 8.05 -13.14
C ILE A 100 2.12 6.94 -14.19
N PHE A 101 3.33 6.46 -14.51
CA PHE A 101 3.52 5.41 -15.50
C PHE A 101 2.82 4.10 -15.08
N ALA A 102 2.98 3.67 -13.83
CA ALA A 102 2.29 2.51 -13.28
C ALA A 102 0.76 2.68 -13.32
N SER A 103 0.26 3.87 -12.99
CA SER A 103 -1.17 4.19 -13.02
C SER A 103 -1.76 4.20 -14.43
N ILE A 104 -1.01 4.71 -15.42
CA ILE A 104 -1.38 4.66 -16.84
C ILE A 104 -1.39 3.20 -17.34
N LEU A 105 -0.39 2.41 -16.97
CA LEU A 105 -0.32 1.00 -17.34
C LEU A 105 -1.52 0.23 -16.76
N LEU A 106 -1.86 0.47 -15.49
CA LEU A 106 -3.05 -0.08 -14.85
C LEU A 106 -4.34 0.37 -15.55
N LEU A 107 -4.46 1.67 -15.86
CA LEU A 107 -5.60 2.22 -16.61
C LEU A 107 -5.77 1.52 -17.96
N LEU A 108 -4.68 1.32 -18.71
CA LEU A 108 -4.69 0.61 -19.98
C LEU A 108 -5.14 -0.85 -19.81
N PHE A 109 -4.72 -1.52 -18.74
CA PHE A 109 -5.14 -2.88 -18.42
C PHE A 109 -6.64 -2.98 -18.11
N ILE A 110 -7.18 -2.03 -17.35
CA ILE A 110 -8.61 -1.93 -17.01
C ILE A 110 -9.43 -1.58 -18.25
N MET A 111 -8.99 -0.60 -19.04
CA MET A 111 -9.65 -0.21 -20.30
C MET A 111 -9.67 -1.37 -21.30
N ARG A 112 -8.63 -2.21 -21.32
CA ARG A 112 -8.56 -3.44 -22.13
C ARG A 112 -9.38 -4.61 -21.54
N ARG A 113 -10.21 -4.37 -20.51
CA ARG A 113 -11.13 -5.32 -19.84
C ARG A 113 -10.46 -6.56 -19.22
N LYS A 114 -9.14 -6.56 -19.01
CA LYS A 114 -8.43 -7.70 -18.41
C LYS A 114 -8.30 -7.60 -16.88
N TYR A 115 -8.69 -6.47 -16.30
CA TYR A 115 -8.51 -6.16 -14.89
C TYR A 115 -9.85 -5.62 -14.33
N MET A 116 -10.71 -6.53 -13.87
CA MET A 116 -11.95 -6.30 -13.10
C MET A 116 -12.62 -7.66 -12.82
N PRO A 117 -13.55 -7.79 -11.84
CA PRO A 117 -13.89 -9.04 -11.11
C PRO A 117 -14.65 -10.10 -11.93
N HIS A 118 -14.60 -10.02 -13.26
CA HIS A 118 -14.97 -11.06 -14.22
C HIS A 118 -13.75 -11.57 -14.99
N SER A 119 -12.56 -11.55 -14.38
CA SER A 119 -11.43 -12.29 -14.92
C SER A 119 -11.82 -13.78 -14.95
N LYS A 120 -11.37 -14.50 -15.97
CA LYS A 120 -11.51 -15.96 -16.12
C LYS A 120 -11.01 -16.75 -14.89
N TYR A 121 -10.33 -16.08 -13.95
CA TYR A 121 -9.75 -16.61 -12.73
C TYR A 121 -10.60 -16.38 -11.48
N ARG A 122 -11.72 -15.63 -11.56
CA ARG A 122 -12.64 -15.43 -10.42
C ARG A 122 -13.12 -16.78 -9.88
N GLU A 123 -13.52 -17.69 -10.75
CA GLU A 123 -13.98 -19.03 -10.39
C GLU A 123 -12.85 -19.85 -9.72
N GLY A 124 -11.65 -19.84 -10.31
CA GLY A 124 -10.48 -20.53 -9.74
C GLY A 124 -10.01 -19.97 -8.39
N LEU A 125 -10.27 -18.68 -8.10
CA LEU A 125 -10.03 -18.13 -6.78
C LEU A 125 -11.07 -18.64 -5.75
N VAL A 126 -12.33 -18.93 -6.15
CA VAL A 126 -13.41 -19.38 -5.22
C VAL A 126 -13.08 -20.81 -4.79
N GLU A 127 -12.56 -21.58 -5.75
CA GLU A 127 -12.12 -22.95 -5.59
C GLU A 127 -10.83 -23.08 -4.74
N LEU A 128 -10.11 -21.98 -4.48
CA LEU A 128 -8.99 -22.03 -3.56
C LEU A 128 -9.47 -22.45 -2.17
N ASN A 129 -8.75 -23.40 -1.58
CA ASN A 129 -9.06 -23.86 -0.25
C ASN A 129 -8.63 -22.80 0.79
N TRP A 130 -9.56 -21.91 1.13
CA TRP A 130 -9.41 -20.87 2.14
C TRP A 130 -9.31 -21.39 3.58
N GLU A 131 -9.62 -22.67 3.81
CA GLU A 131 -9.41 -23.30 5.11
C GLU A 131 -7.94 -23.64 5.38
N LYS A 132 -7.13 -23.80 4.32
CA LYS A 132 -5.69 -23.96 4.45
C LYS A 132 -5.07 -22.63 4.84
N LYS A 133 -4.44 -22.57 6.02
CA LYS A 133 -3.75 -21.36 6.55
C LYS A 133 -2.74 -20.72 5.58
N LYS A 134 -2.15 -21.51 4.67
CA LYS A 134 -1.21 -21.01 3.66
C LYS A 134 -1.88 -20.13 2.59
N THR A 135 -3.12 -20.42 2.22
CA THR A 135 -3.85 -19.72 1.15
C THR A 135 -4.03 -18.22 1.43
N PRO A 136 -4.62 -17.80 2.57
CA PRO A 136 -4.79 -16.38 2.86
C PRO A 136 -3.46 -15.64 3.02
N TYR A 137 -2.45 -16.29 3.61
CA TYR A 137 -1.12 -15.71 3.76
C TYR A 137 -0.43 -15.46 2.41
N LEU A 138 -0.40 -16.48 1.53
CA LEU A 138 0.20 -16.35 0.20
C LEU A 138 -0.55 -15.33 -0.66
N PHE A 139 -1.87 -15.30 -0.53
CA PHE A 139 -2.69 -14.29 -1.20
C PHE A 139 -2.37 -12.88 -0.70
N GLY A 140 -2.14 -12.72 0.61
CA GLY A 140 -1.65 -11.48 1.20
C GLY A 140 -0.31 -11.03 0.62
N ILE A 141 0.64 -11.97 0.47
CA ILE A 141 1.94 -11.69 -0.17
C ILE A 141 1.75 -11.20 -1.61
N LEU A 142 0.98 -11.93 -2.41
CA LEU A 142 0.76 -11.60 -3.81
C LEU A 142 0.07 -10.25 -3.98
N ALA A 143 -0.92 -9.98 -3.13
CA ALA A 143 -1.65 -8.71 -3.15
C ALA A 143 -0.76 -7.53 -2.72
N GLY A 144 0.17 -7.71 -1.79
CA GLY A 144 1.05 -6.63 -1.35
C GLY A 144 2.26 -6.41 -2.27
N PHE A 145 2.52 -7.30 -3.23
CA PHE A 145 3.52 -7.07 -4.29
C PHE A 145 3.05 -6.10 -5.39
N ALA A 146 1.75 -5.81 -5.47
CA ALA A 146 1.21 -4.82 -6.39
C ALA A 146 1.11 -3.47 -5.64
N PRO A 147 2.16 -2.62 -5.66
CA PRO A 147 2.19 -1.43 -4.85
C PRO A 147 1.12 -0.44 -5.31
N CYS A 148 0.28 -0.01 -4.36
CA CYS A 148 -0.60 1.13 -4.58
C CYS A 148 0.17 2.46 -4.47
N ILE A 149 -0.49 3.57 -4.79
CA ILE A 149 0.15 4.90 -4.72
C ILE A 149 0.62 5.29 -3.33
N PHE A 150 -0.16 4.94 -2.31
CA PHE A 150 0.22 5.23 -0.92
C PHE A 150 1.42 4.40 -0.48
N GLU A 151 1.51 3.15 -0.94
CA GLU A 151 2.68 2.30 -0.74
C GLU A 151 3.91 2.86 -1.48
N LEU A 152 3.75 3.34 -2.72
CA LEU A 152 4.84 3.99 -3.46
C LEU A 152 5.37 5.25 -2.74
N ILE A 153 4.48 6.08 -2.18
CA ILE A 153 4.89 7.25 -1.39
C ILE A 153 5.73 6.79 -0.18
N ILE A 154 5.26 5.80 0.56
CA ILE A 154 5.97 5.28 1.73
C ILE A 154 7.30 4.61 1.35
N TYR A 155 7.37 3.90 0.22
CA TYR A 155 8.62 3.35 -0.30
C TYR A 155 9.60 4.44 -0.75
N SER A 156 9.11 5.53 -1.34
CA SER A 156 9.95 6.68 -1.70
C SER A 156 10.53 7.39 -0.46
N GLN A 157 9.74 7.49 0.60
CA GLN A 157 10.21 8.01 1.88
C GLN A 157 11.21 7.06 2.53
N CYS A 158 10.95 5.75 2.50
CA CYS A 158 11.89 4.72 2.96
C CYS A 158 13.24 4.83 2.23
N LEU A 159 13.22 4.99 0.91
CA LEU A 159 14.42 5.22 0.11
C LEU A 159 15.16 6.48 0.55
N THR A 160 14.43 7.59 0.77
CA THR A 160 15.01 8.87 1.21
C THR A 160 15.69 8.75 2.57
N TYR A 161 14.99 8.19 3.57
CA TYR A 161 15.55 7.93 4.90
C TYR A 161 16.81 7.06 4.85
N SER A 162 16.74 6.01 4.04
CA SER A 162 17.83 5.08 3.84
C SER A 162 19.06 5.76 3.21
N LEU A 163 18.86 6.62 2.22
CA LEU A 163 19.93 7.40 1.59
C LEU A 163 20.56 8.42 2.54
N SER A 164 19.79 8.98 3.48
CA SER A 164 20.28 9.86 4.55
C SER A 164 21.01 9.12 5.68
N GLY A 165 21.17 7.79 5.61
CA GLY A 165 21.86 6.98 6.61
C GLY A 165 20.96 6.39 7.70
N PHE A 166 19.65 6.66 7.66
CA PHE A 166 18.65 6.17 8.61
C PHE A 166 17.93 4.93 8.07
N PHE A 167 18.69 3.85 7.85
CA PHE A 167 18.18 2.61 7.23
C PHE A 167 17.06 1.94 8.05
N VAL A 168 17.26 1.87 9.37
CA VAL A 168 16.34 1.22 10.29
C VAL A 168 15.01 2.00 10.35
N ASP A 169 15.08 3.32 10.32
CA ASP A 169 13.89 4.18 10.32
C ASP A 169 13.10 4.06 9.02
N GLY A 170 13.77 3.90 7.87
CA GLY A 170 13.11 3.59 6.60
C GLY A 170 12.31 2.29 6.66
N ILE A 171 12.86 1.23 7.25
CA ILE A 171 12.15 -0.06 7.43
C ILE A 171 10.97 0.12 8.40
N PHE A 172 11.18 0.82 9.52
CA PHE A 172 10.11 1.07 10.48
C PHE A 172 8.98 1.91 9.89
N LEU A 173 9.28 2.90 9.04
CA LEU A 173 8.27 3.70 8.35
C LEU A 173 7.32 2.81 7.53
N VAL A 174 7.87 1.88 6.74
CA VAL A 174 7.06 0.91 5.97
C VAL A 174 6.31 -0.04 6.89
N PHE A 175 6.94 -0.47 7.99
CA PHE A 175 6.31 -1.34 8.98
C PHE A 175 5.08 -0.69 9.62
N TYR A 176 5.20 0.55 10.11
CA TYR A 176 4.10 1.28 10.75
C TYR A 176 2.96 1.59 9.76
N PHE A 177 3.28 1.94 8.51
CA PHE A 177 2.28 2.05 7.46
C PHE A 177 1.53 0.73 7.21
N SER A 178 2.27 -0.38 7.15
CA SER A 178 1.68 -1.71 6.93
C SER A 178 0.85 -2.16 8.13
N LEU A 179 1.25 -1.79 9.35
CA LEU A 179 0.51 -2.04 10.58
C LEU A 179 -0.78 -1.21 10.63
N GLY A 180 -0.72 0.07 10.23
CA GLY A 180 -1.90 0.92 10.06
C GLY A 180 -2.88 0.34 9.04
N THR A 181 -2.36 -0.15 7.91
CA THR A 181 -3.15 -0.87 6.91
C THR A 181 -3.78 -2.12 7.52
N PHE A 182 -3.01 -2.92 8.27
CA PHE A 182 -3.53 -4.11 8.91
C PHE A 182 -4.66 -3.81 9.92
N VAL A 183 -4.50 -2.77 10.74
CA VAL A 183 -5.51 -2.37 11.73
C VAL A 183 -6.76 -1.83 11.03
N GLY A 184 -6.60 -1.01 9.98
CA GLY A 184 -7.72 -0.44 9.22
C GLY A 184 -8.58 -1.48 8.48
N LEU A 185 -8.01 -2.66 8.21
CA LEU A 185 -8.77 -3.79 7.67
C LEU A 185 -9.87 -4.26 8.65
N PHE A 186 -9.66 -4.24 9.97
CA PHE A 186 -10.65 -4.75 10.93
C PHE A 186 -11.97 -3.96 10.96
N PRO A 187 -11.99 -2.62 11.05
CA PRO A 187 -13.22 -1.83 10.96
C PRO A 187 -13.99 -2.09 9.66
N LEU A 188 -13.30 -2.19 8.52
CA LEU A 188 -13.92 -2.53 7.23
C LEU A 188 -14.59 -3.91 7.28
N ALA A 189 -13.97 -4.86 7.99
CA ALA A 189 -14.53 -6.20 8.20
C ALA A 189 -15.85 -6.17 8.94
N LEU A 190 -15.86 -5.44 10.05
CA LEU A 190 -17.00 -5.35 10.94
C LEU A 190 -18.17 -4.62 10.27
N ALA A 191 -17.88 -3.50 9.58
CA ALA A 191 -18.88 -2.74 8.83
C ALA A 191 -19.60 -3.58 7.76
N LYS A 192 -18.84 -4.47 7.08
CA LYS A 192 -19.41 -5.35 6.07
C LYS A 192 -20.26 -6.48 6.68
N HIS A 193 -19.84 -7.07 7.80
CA HIS A 193 -20.60 -8.12 8.46
C HIS A 193 -22.00 -7.63 8.89
N GLY A 194 -22.11 -6.37 9.33
CA GLY A 194 -23.40 -5.76 9.66
C GLY A 194 -24.28 -5.43 8.45
N THR A 195 -23.68 -5.05 7.31
CA THR A 195 -24.43 -4.64 6.10
C THR A 195 -24.84 -5.80 5.20
N SER A 196 -24.13 -6.94 5.22
CA SER A 196 -24.47 -8.11 4.41
C SER A 196 -25.76 -8.81 4.84
N GLN A 197 -26.21 -8.62 6.09
CA GLN A 197 -27.51 -9.09 6.56
C GLN A 197 -28.68 -8.21 6.07
N MET A 198 -28.42 -6.95 5.69
CA MET A 198 -29.49 -5.98 5.38
C MET A 198 -29.68 -5.71 3.87
N LEU A 199 -28.68 -5.97 3.02
CA LEU A 199 -28.74 -5.59 1.60
C LEU A 199 -28.35 -6.77 0.69
N LYS A 200 -29.35 -7.33 -0.03
CA LYS A 200 -29.11 -8.14 -1.23
C LYS A 200 -28.35 -7.29 -2.24
N ALA A 201 -27.13 -7.71 -2.57
CA ALA A 201 -26.22 -6.96 -3.44
C ALA A 201 -26.84 -6.72 -4.83
N LYS A 202 -27.18 -5.46 -5.13
CA LYS A 202 -27.32 -4.99 -6.51
C LYS A 202 -25.92 -4.94 -7.11
N GLU A 203 -25.73 -5.47 -8.32
CA GLU A 203 -24.45 -5.44 -9.01
C GLU A 203 -23.94 -3.99 -9.13
N PRO A 204 -22.77 -3.67 -8.54
CA PRO A 204 -22.25 -2.33 -8.61
C PRO A 204 -21.71 -2.02 -10.02
N LYS A 205 -21.95 -0.80 -10.50
CA LYS A 205 -21.25 -0.20 -11.65
C LYS A 205 -19.81 0.15 -11.23
N THR A 206 -19.00 -0.85 -10.89
CA THR A 206 -17.68 -0.72 -10.25
C THR A 206 -16.65 -0.01 -11.13
N ASN A 207 -16.79 -0.08 -12.47
CA ASN A 207 -15.85 0.53 -13.42
C ASN A 207 -15.72 2.06 -13.29
N ARG A 208 -16.80 2.79 -12.94
CA ARG A 208 -16.72 4.26 -12.86
C ARG A 208 -15.96 4.76 -11.64
N ILE A 209 -16.09 4.06 -10.51
CA ILE A 209 -15.40 4.42 -9.26
C ILE A 209 -13.89 4.16 -9.44
N LEU A 210 -13.52 2.98 -9.95
CA LEU A 210 -12.12 2.64 -10.21
C LEU A 210 -11.46 3.61 -11.19
N LEU A 211 -12.15 3.95 -12.29
CA LEU A 211 -11.65 4.91 -13.27
C LEU A 211 -11.47 6.31 -12.66
N SER A 212 -12.42 6.76 -11.83
CA SER A 212 -12.31 8.04 -11.12
C SER A 212 -11.13 8.05 -10.16
N MET A 213 -10.86 6.94 -9.46
CA MET A 213 -9.73 6.84 -8.55
C MET A 213 -8.39 6.92 -9.27
N ILE A 214 -8.25 6.20 -10.39
CA ILE A 214 -7.02 6.25 -11.19
C ILE A 214 -6.79 7.64 -11.76
N PHE A 215 -7.85 8.34 -12.17
CA PHE A 215 -7.72 9.72 -12.63
C PHE A 215 -7.26 10.67 -11.51
N ILE A 216 -7.83 10.56 -10.30
CA ILE A 216 -7.39 11.33 -9.12
C ILE A 216 -5.91 11.07 -8.81
N ILE A 217 -5.51 9.81 -8.89
CA ILE A 217 -4.14 9.33 -8.72
C ILE A 217 -3.18 10.00 -9.73
N ILE A 218 -3.53 10.01 -11.01
CA ILE A 218 -2.71 10.62 -12.07
C ILE A 218 -2.63 12.13 -11.84
N ALA A 219 -3.76 12.79 -11.56
CA ALA A 219 -3.82 14.22 -11.32
C ALA A 219 -2.98 14.64 -10.11
N PHE A 220 -3.11 13.91 -8.98
CA PHE A 220 -2.32 14.16 -7.78
C PHE A 220 -0.82 14.05 -8.06
N ASN A 221 -0.37 12.96 -8.69
CA ASN A 221 1.05 12.80 -9.01
C ASN A 221 1.56 13.83 -10.02
N ALA A 222 0.73 14.26 -10.98
CA ALA A 222 1.09 15.34 -11.89
C ALA A 222 1.33 16.65 -11.13
N VAL A 223 0.49 16.95 -10.13
CA VAL A 223 0.70 18.10 -9.22
C VAL A 223 2.00 17.93 -8.43
N VAL A 224 2.25 16.78 -7.81
CA VAL A 224 3.49 16.50 -7.07
C VAL A 224 4.73 16.68 -7.97
N MET A 225 4.66 16.20 -9.21
CA MET A 225 5.72 16.33 -10.20
C MET A 225 5.99 17.80 -10.57
N ILE A 226 4.94 18.59 -10.83
CA ILE A 226 5.06 20.03 -11.11
C ILE A 226 5.63 20.78 -9.91
N LEU A 227 5.11 20.53 -8.71
CA LEU A 227 5.61 21.17 -7.49
C LEU A 227 7.07 20.80 -7.21
N SER A 228 7.45 19.55 -7.43
CA SER A 228 8.84 19.11 -7.29
C SER A 228 9.76 19.79 -8.32
N PHE A 229 9.30 19.96 -9.57
CA PHE A 229 10.02 20.69 -10.61
C PHE A 229 10.21 22.18 -10.25
N LEU A 230 9.20 22.78 -9.60
CA LEU A 230 9.25 24.15 -9.10
C LEU A 230 10.00 24.30 -7.78
N HIS A 231 10.61 23.24 -7.24
CA HIS A 231 11.27 23.20 -5.94
C HIS A 231 10.37 23.63 -4.76
N ILE A 232 9.06 23.42 -4.88
CA ILE A 232 8.09 23.66 -3.82
C ILE A 232 7.99 22.39 -2.97
N PRO A 233 8.26 22.44 -1.65
CA PRO A 233 8.20 21.26 -0.79
C PRO A 233 6.75 20.77 -0.70
N VAL A 234 6.50 19.58 -1.25
CA VAL A 234 5.20 18.90 -1.19
C VAL A 234 4.98 18.22 0.16
N PHE A 235 6.08 17.74 0.75
CA PHE A 235 6.09 17.05 2.02
C PHE A 235 6.76 17.92 3.08
N PRO A 236 6.28 17.90 4.33
CA PRO A 236 6.85 18.68 5.40
C PRO A 236 8.34 18.32 5.60
N GLU A 237 9.15 19.36 5.78
CA GLU A 237 10.57 19.19 6.08
C GLU A 237 10.68 18.58 7.47
N ILE A 238 11.27 17.39 7.56
CA ILE A 238 11.78 16.88 8.82
C ILE A 238 13.19 17.43 8.91
N THR A 239 13.30 18.65 9.43
CA THR A 239 14.58 19.20 9.87
C THR A 239 15.08 18.35 11.03
N LEU A 240 16.03 17.46 10.73
CA LEU A 240 16.88 16.80 11.72
C LEU A 240 18.03 17.73 12.09
#